data_AF-A0ABD0JWI5-F1
#
_entry.id   AF-A0ABD0JWI5-F1
#
_cell.length_a   1.000
_cell.length_b   1.000
_cell.length_c   1.000
_cell.angle_alpha   90.00
_cell.angle_beta   90.00
_cell.angle_gamma   90.00
#
_symmetry.space_group_name_H-M   'P 1'
#
loop_
_entity.id
_entity.type
_entity.pdbx_description
1 polymer ?
#
loop_
_entity_poly.entity_id
_entity_poly.type
_entity_poly.pdbx_seq_one_letter_code
_entity_poly.pdbx_strand_id
1 'polypeptide(L)'
;MRAEVATIAFWRAVIAECLASLLHVLFGCLATLRCPGYVDASARTLLVALCFGLTIASLVQCFQHISGAHLNPVVSLVQAVTCKITPLRALLYALAQIGGAVAGAAILHG
;
A
#
# COMPACT_ATOMS: atom_id res chain seq x y z
N MET A 1 9.41 -17.44 -15.94
CA MET A 1 9.27 -15.97 -15.84
C MET A 1 8.39 -15.36 -16.93
N ARG A 2 8.66 -15.53 -18.24
CA ARG A 2 7.85 -14.88 -19.32
C ARG A 2 6.36 -15.28 -19.34
N ALA A 3 6.03 -16.51 -18.94
CA ALA A 3 4.65 -16.98 -18.88
C ALA A 3 3.80 -16.31 -17.78
N GLU A 4 4.41 -15.87 -16.66
CA GLU A 4 3.69 -15.26 -15.54
C GLU A 4 3.13 -13.88 -15.92
N VAL A 5 3.98 -13.06 -16.57
CA VAL A 5 3.65 -11.69 -17.01
C VAL A 5 2.60 -11.68 -18.13
N ALA A 6 2.45 -12.79 -18.86
CA ALA A 6 1.43 -12.91 -19.90
C ALA A 6 0.01 -13.10 -19.33
N THR A 7 -0.13 -13.35 -18.02
CA THR A 7 -1.43 -13.63 -17.41
C THR A 7 -2.16 -12.36 -17.00
N ILE A 8 -3.49 -12.35 -17.20
CA ILE A 8 -4.36 -11.25 -16.74
C ILE A 8 -4.34 -11.15 -15.21
N ALA A 9 -4.26 -12.28 -14.51
CA ALA A 9 -4.21 -12.32 -13.05
C ALA A 9 -2.98 -11.56 -12.50
N PHE A 10 -1.83 -11.67 -13.17
CA PHE A 10 -0.62 -10.93 -12.81
C PHE A 10 -0.84 -9.41 -12.87
N TRP A 11 -1.36 -8.91 -14.00
CA TRP A 11 -1.59 -7.47 -14.16
C TRP A 11 -2.69 -6.94 -13.23
N ARG A 12 -3.74 -7.74 -12.98
CA ARG A 12 -4.74 -7.42 -11.95
C ARG A 12 -4.10 -7.25 -10.58
N ALA A 13 -3.14 -8.10 -10.22
CA ALA A 13 -2.43 -7.99 -8.96
C ALA A 13 -1.53 -6.76 -8.88
N VAL A 14 -0.83 -6.40 -9.96
CA VAL A 14 0.00 -5.17 -10.03
C VAL A 14 -0.86 -3.92 -9.88
N ILE A 15 -2.00 -3.86 -10.58
CA ILE A 15 -2.94 -2.72 -10.47
C ILE A 15 -3.54 -2.67 -9.06
N ALA A 16 -3.87 -3.81 -8.46
CA ALA A 16 -4.36 -3.88 -7.09
C ALA A 16 -3.34 -3.32 -6.09
N GLU A 17 -2.05 -3.65 -6.21
CA GLU A 17 -0.99 -3.08 -5.36
C GLU A 17 -0.87 -1.56 -5.54
N CYS A 18 -0.97 -1.06 -6.77
CA CYS A 18 -0.96 0.38 -7.03
C CYS A 18 -2.13 1.09 -6.35
N LEU A 19 -3.35 0.58 -6.56
CA LEU A 19 -4.57 1.18 -6.01
C LEU A 19 -4.57 1.13 -4.48
N ALA A 20 -4.13 0.00 -3.92
CA ALA A 20 -4.15 -0.20 -2.49
C ALA A 20 -3.04 0.64 -1.80
N SER A 21 -1.85 0.80 -2.40
CA SER A 21 -0.85 1.75 -1.90
C SER A 21 -1.27 3.22 -2.03
N LEU A 22 -2.01 3.58 -3.07
CA LEU A 22 -2.63 4.92 -3.20
C LEU A 22 -3.54 5.20 -2.02
N LEU A 23 -4.49 4.29 -1.75
CA LEU A 23 -5.43 4.44 -0.64
C LEU A 23 -4.72 4.45 0.71
N HIS A 24 -3.70 3.61 0.88
CA HIS A 24 -2.90 3.56 2.10
C HIS A 24 -2.25 4.91 2.42
N VAL A 25 -1.57 5.52 1.44
CA VAL A 25 -0.93 6.82 1.63
C VAL A 25 -1.97 7.93 1.75
N LEU A 26 -3.04 7.90 0.96
CA LEU A 26 -4.09 8.91 1.03
C LEU A 26 -4.69 8.98 2.44
N PHE A 27 -5.18 7.86 2.98
CA PHE A 27 -5.81 7.85 4.32
C PHE A 27 -4.78 8.01 5.45
N GLY A 28 -3.60 7.39 5.33
CA GLY A 28 -2.54 7.51 6.32
C GLY A 28 -2.05 8.94 6.46
N CYS A 29 -1.67 9.59 5.35
CA CYS A 29 -1.21 10.97 5.37
C CYS A 29 -2.34 11.95 5.74
N LEU A 30 -3.59 11.70 5.30
CA LEU A 30 -4.75 12.50 5.71
C LEU A 30 -4.89 12.52 7.24
N ALA A 31 -4.67 11.40 7.93
CA ALA A 31 -4.74 11.31 9.38
C ALA A 31 -3.69 12.20 10.10
N THR A 32 -2.61 12.57 9.42
CA THR A 32 -1.55 13.43 9.97
C THR A 32 -1.83 14.91 9.80
N LEU A 33 -2.82 15.29 8.98
CA LEU A 33 -3.17 16.69 8.79
C LEU A 33 -3.67 17.30 10.11
N ARG A 34 -3.38 18.59 10.29
CA ARG A 34 -3.77 19.31 11.51
C ARG A 34 -5.28 19.54 11.52
N CYS A 35 -5.99 18.84 12.41
CA CYS A 35 -7.37 19.16 12.73
C CYS A 35 -7.41 20.40 13.66
N PRO A 36 -8.29 21.38 13.40
CA PRO A 36 -8.53 22.47 14.32
C PRO A 36 -9.18 21.94 15.61
N GLY A 37 -8.47 22.06 16.73
CA GLY A 37 -8.91 21.63 18.06
C GLY A 37 -7.74 21.34 19.00
N TYR A 38 -7.93 21.51 20.31
CA TYR A 38 -6.96 21.12 21.33
C TYR A 38 -7.03 19.59 21.53
N VAL A 39 -6.36 18.84 20.66
CA VAL A 39 -6.10 17.42 20.88
C VAL A 39 -4.71 17.30 21.50
N ASP A 40 -4.62 16.62 22.64
CA ASP A 40 -3.33 16.34 23.28
C ASP A 40 -2.39 15.60 22.31
N ALA A 41 -1.09 15.88 22.41
CA ALA A 41 -0.09 15.33 21.50
C ALA A 41 -0.03 13.80 21.54
N SER A 42 -0.26 13.20 22.72
CA SER A 42 -0.29 11.74 22.88
C SER A 42 -1.51 11.13 22.22
N ALA A 43 -2.69 11.74 22.41
CA ALA A 43 -3.94 11.32 21.79
C ALA A 43 -3.88 11.37 20.26
N ARG A 44 -3.28 12.44 19.70
CA ARG A 44 -3.06 12.53 18.25
C ARG A 44 -2.18 11.40 17.72
N THR A 45 -1.10 11.07 18.42
CA THR A 45 -0.18 10.00 18.00
C THR A 45 -0.90 8.66 17.98
N LEU A 46 -1.72 8.37 18.99
CA LEU A 46 -2.55 7.16 19.03
C LEU A 46 -3.55 7.10 17.87
N LEU A 47 -4.25 8.20 17.58
CA LEU A 47 -5.21 8.27 16.49
C LEU A 47 -4.56 8.05 15.12
N VAL A 48 -3.39 8.66 14.88
CA VAL A 48 -2.62 8.43 13.65
C VAL A 48 -2.21 6.97 13.54
N ALA A 49 -1.65 6.38 14.60
CA ALA A 49 -1.25 4.97 14.61
C ALA A 49 -2.42 4.03 14.33
N LEU A 50 -3.58 4.28 14.96
CA LEU A 50 -4.82 3.53 14.70
C LEU A 50 -5.29 3.71 13.26
N CYS A 51 -5.26 4.92 12.71
CA CYS A 51 -5.72 5.17 11.36
C CYS A 51 -4.85 4.43 10.32
N PHE A 52 -3.52 4.46 10.47
CA PHE A 52 -2.62 3.68 9.62
C PHE A 52 -2.87 2.17 9.75
N GLY A 53 -2.98 1.67 10.99
CA GLY A 53 -3.19 0.25 11.26
C GLY A 53 -4.52 -0.27 10.71
N LEU A 54 -5.61 0.44 10.96
CA LEU A 54 -6.95 0.10 10.46
C LEU A 54 -7.01 0.21 8.94
N THR A 55 -6.38 1.23 8.35
CA THR A 55 -6.29 1.36 6.89
C THR A 55 -5.62 0.13 6.27
N ILE A 56 -4.46 -0.30 6.80
CA ILE A 56 -3.80 -1.53 6.32
C ILE A 56 -4.71 -2.74 6.52
N ALA A 57 -5.32 -2.91 7.70
CA ALA A 57 -6.19 -4.06 7.98
C ALA A 57 -7.36 -4.15 6.98
N SER A 58 -8.02 -3.03 6.70
CA SER A 58 -9.10 -2.96 5.71
C SER A 58 -8.60 -3.26 4.30
N LEU A 59 -7.47 -2.67 3.88
CA LEU A 59 -6.91 -2.91 2.55
C LEU A 59 -6.46 -4.36 2.36
N VAL A 60 -5.86 -4.98 3.37
CA VAL A 60 -5.51 -6.40 3.34
C VAL A 60 -6.77 -7.23 3.16
N GLN A 61 -7.84 -6.96 3.92
CA GLN A 61 -9.11 -7.68 3.76
C GLN A 61 -9.69 -7.55 2.34
N CYS A 62 -9.56 -6.37 1.73
CA CYS A 62 -10.06 -6.11 0.37
C CYS A 62 -9.18 -6.67 -0.75
N PHE A 63 -7.85 -6.64 -0.62
CA PHE A 63 -6.93 -6.89 -1.75
C PHE A 63 -6.10 -8.18 -1.61
N GLN A 64 -6.10 -8.84 -0.44
CA GLN A 64 -5.28 -10.03 -0.19
C GLN A 64 -5.56 -11.14 -1.21
N HIS A 65 -6.82 -11.37 -1.56
CA HIS A 65 -7.22 -12.41 -2.50
C HIS A 65 -6.84 -12.11 -3.96
N ILE A 66 -6.43 -10.86 -4.28
CA ILE A 66 -6.04 -10.43 -5.62
C ILE A 66 -4.53 -10.42 -5.77
N SER A 67 -3.81 -9.74 -4.87
CA SER A 67 -2.37 -9.51 -4.99
C SER A 67 -1.51 -10.09 -3.87
N GLY A 68 -2.14 -10.49 -2.76
CA GLY A 68 -1.47 -10.74 -1.47
C GLY A 68 -1.38 -9.49 -0.58
N ALA A 69 -1.85 -8.32 -1.06
CA ALA A 69 -1.88 -7.05 -0.34
C ALA A 69 -0.56 -6.70 0.36
N HIS A 70 0.54 -6.64 -0.39
CA HIS A 70 1.86 -6.33 0.16
C HIS A 70 1.97 -4.87 0.58
N LEU A 71 1.41 -3.96 -0.23
CA LEU A 71 1.25 -2.52 0.05
C LEU A 71 2.56 -1.78 0.34
N ASN A 72 3.71 -2.45 0.21
CA ASN A 72 4.99 -2.01 0.71
C ASN A 72 6.14 -2.71 -0.05
N PRO A 73 7.09 -1.95 -0.62
CA PRO A 73 8.23 -2.51 -1.35
C PRO A 73 9.10 -3.45 -0.53
N VAL A 74 9.26 -3.19 0.77
CA VAL A 74 10.04 -4.02 1.70
C VAL A 74 9.34 -5.36 1.92
N VAL A 75 8.02 -5.37 2.07
CA VAL A 75 7.24 -6.61 2.21
C VAL A 75 7.36 -7.46 0.94
N SER A 76 7.24 -6.84 -0.24
CA SER A 76 7.48 -7.53 -1.51
C SER A 76 8.89 -8.10 -1.63
N LEU A 77 9.91 -7.33 -1.22
CA LEU A 77 11.30 -7.78 -1.24
C LEU A 77 11.51 -8.98 -0.31
N VAL A 78 10.98 -8.94 0.91
CA VAL A 78 11.06 -10.06 1.87
C VAL A 78 10.40 -11.32 1.29
N GLN A 79 9.26 -11.18 0.63
CA GLN A 79 8.61 -12.31 -0.04
C GLN A 79 9.41 -12.86 -1.23
N ALA A 80 10.17 -12.00 -1.93
CA ALA A 80 11.07 -12.44 -2.99
C ALA A 80 12.28 -13.22 -2.43
N VAL A 81 12.89 -12.71 -1.35
CA VAL A 81 14.04 -13.35 -0.68
C VAL A 81 13.65 -14.69 -0.06
N THR A 82 12.42 -14.80 0.43
CA THR A 82 11.86 -16.07 0.96
C THR A 82 11.27 -16.97 -0.13
N CYS A 83 11.53 -16.68 -1.41
CA CYS A 83 11.07 -17.45 -2.58
C CYS A 83 9.55 -17.65 -2.68
N LYS A 84 8.75 -16.79 -2.03
CA LYS A 84 7.28 -16.83 -2.11
C LYS A 84 6.76 -16.17 -3.37
N ILE A 85 7.49 -15.19 -3.90
CA ILE A 85 7.19 -14.53 -5.18
C ILE A 85 8.42 -14.48 -6.08
N THR A 86 8.19 -14.29 -7.38
CA THR A 86 9.29 -14.10 -8.32
C THR A 86 9.93 -12.71 -8.15
N PRO A 87 11.25 -12.56 -8.37
CA PRO A 87 11.92 -11.26 -8.31
C PRO A 87 11.31 -10.21 -9.25
N LEU A 88 10.82 -10.64 -10.42
CA LEU A 88 10.16 -9.76 -11.37
C LEU A 88 8.81 -9.25 -10.84
N ARG A 89 8.01 -10.12 -10.19
CA ARG A 89 6.79 -9.70 -9.50
C ARG A 89 7.10 -8.70 -8.40
N ALA A 90 8.14 -8.97 -7.61
CA ALA A 90 8.56 -8.09 -6.52
C ALA A 90 8.93 -6.68 -7.03
N LEU A 91 9.68 -6.61 -8.13
CA LEU A 91 10.06 -5.35 -8.77
C LEU A 91 8.84 -4.59 -9.28
N LEU A 92 7.94 -5.26 -10.00
CA LEU A 92 6.74 -4.62 -10.55
C LEU A 92 5.76 -4.19 -9.44
N TYR A 93 5.65 -4.96 -8.37
CA TYR A 93 4.92 -4.55 -7.16
C TYR A 93 5.54 -3.31 -6.54
N ALA A 94 6.87 -3.27 -6.37
CA ALA A 94 7.54 -2.09 -5.80
C ALA A 94 7.30 -0.82 -6.62
N LEU A 95 7.38 -0.91 -7.96
CA LEU A 95 7.08 0.22 -8.85
C LEU A 95 5.61 0.65 -8.74
N ALA A 96 4.67 -0.30 -8.71
CA ALA A 96 3.26 -0.03 -8.53
C ALA A 96 2.97 0.62 -7.17
N GLN A 97 3.58 0.12 -6.09
CA GLN A 97 3.42 0.65 -4.73
C GLN A 97 3.95 2.07 -4.61
N ILE A 98 5.13 2.36 -5.18
CA ILE A 98 5.70 3.71 -5.22
C ILE A 98 4.81 4.64 -6.07
N GLY A 99 4.37 4.20 -7.24
CA GLY A 99 3.47 4.98 -8.10
C GLY A 99 2.15 5.31 -7.41
N GLY A 100 1.54 4.31 -6.74
CA GLY A 100 0.34 4.49 -5.94
C GLY A 100 0.55 5.47 -4.79
N ALA A 101 1.64 5.31 -4.03
CA ALA A 101 2.00 6.21 -2.94
C ALA A 101 2.16 7.67 -3.41
N VAL A 102 2.87 7.90 -4.52
CA VAL A 102 3.02 9.23 -5.11
C VAL A 102 1.67 9.81 -5.53
N ALA A 103 0.81 9.01 -6.18
CA ALA A 103 -0.53 9.44 -6.57
C ALA A 103 -1.40 9.80 -5.36
N GLY A 104 -1.37 8.99 -4.28
CA GLY A 104 -2.10 9.27 -3.04
C GLY A 104 -1.64 10.57 -2.37
N ALA A 105 -0.33 10.80 -2.32
CA ALA A 105 0.23 12.07 -1.83
C ALA A 105 -0.15 13.26 -2.73
N ALA A 106 -0.10 13.09 -4.06
CA ALA A 106 -0.47 14.14 -5.01
C ALA A 106 -1.94 14.55 -4.86
N ILE A 107 -2.86 13.60 -4.63
CA ILE A 107 -4.28 13.88 -4.35
C ILE A 107 -4.45 14.72 -3.08
N LEU A 108 -3.61 14.50 -2.06
CA LEU A 108 -3.67 15.27 -0.82
C LEU A 108 -3.08 16.67 -0.95
N HIS A 109 -2.13 16.85 -1.88
CA HIS A 109 -1.43 18.10 -2.12
C HIS A 109 -2.10 19.04 -3.12
N GLY A 110 -2.84 18.49 -4.10
CA GLY A 110 -3.56 19.24 -5.13
C GLY A 110 -4.85 19.86 -4.65
#